data_AF-A0A9R1X214-F1
#
_entry.id   AF-A0A9R1X214-F1
#
_cell.length_a   1.000
_cell.length_b   1.000
_cell.length_c   1.000
_cell.angle_alpha   90.00
_cell.angle_beta   90.00
_cell.angle_gamma   90.00
#
_symmetry.space_group_name_H-M   'P 1'
#
loop_
_entity.id
_entity.type
_entity.pdbx_description
1 polymer ?
#
loop_
_entity_poly.entity_id
_entity_poly.type
_entity_poly.pdbx_seq_one_letter_code
_entity_poly.pdbx_strand_id
1 'polypeptide(L)'
;MPMPSSRKFFHARHPSNIGRRSVVLTLCSLIGLLFIGIVVLRQDITGVYKCKHSKPISVSVVWDRSGGSSDLVSEGDQNRHKVMGFVGIQTGFASAGRRRSLRKTWMPSDHQGLQRLEEATGLAFRFIIGKTKDSSKMAELRREVEEYDDFLLLDIEEEYSKLPYKTLAFFKAAYALYDSDFYVKADDDIYLRPDRLSLLLAKERHHTQTYLGCMKKGPA
;
A
#
# COMPACT_ATOMS: atom_id res chain seq x y z
N MET A 1 -24.85 84.15 -21.67
CA MET A 1 -23.56 84.71 -21.19
C MET A 1 -23.46 84.40 -19.70
N PRO A 2 -22.32 83.92 -19.17
CA PRO A 2 -20.97 84.43 -19.47
C PRO A 2 -19.91 83.35 -19.82
N MET A 3 -18.84 83.79 -20.50
CA MET A 3 -17.49 83.18 -20.48
C MET A 3 -16.80 83.51 -19.12
N PRO A 4 -15.57 83.07 -18.75
CA PRO A 4 -14.48 82.43 -19.50
C PRO A 4 -13.84 81.23 -18.73
N SER A 5 -12.86 80.49 -19.23
CA SER A 5 -11.44 80.81 -19.01
C SER A 5 -10.58 79.67 -19.56
N SER A 6 -9.92 79.94 -20.70
CA SER A 6 -8.72 79.19 -21.09
C SER A 6 -7.59 79.57 -20.12
N ARG A 7 -7.08 78.60 -19.37
CA ARG A 7 -5.76 78.70 -18.74
C ARG A 7 -4.78 77.89 -19.59
N LYS A 8 -3.97 78.60 -20.38
CA LYS A 8 -2.70 78.05 -20.88
C LYS A 8 -1.76 77.95 -19.68
N PHE A 9 -1.29 76.75 -19.35
CA PHE A 9 -0.11 76.58 -18.53
C PHE A 9 0.91 75.70 -19.25
N PHE A 10 2.07 76.33 -19.40
CA PHE A 10 3.36 75.90 -19.90
C PHE A 10 3.70 74.42 -19.69
N HIS A 11 4.22 73.81 -20.76
CA HIS A 11 4.94 72.55 -20.69
C HIS A 11 6.19 72.68 -19.82
N ALA A 12 6.20 72.02 -18.66
CA ALA A 12 7.44 71.62 -18.02
C ALA A 12 7.93 70.32 -18.68
N ARG A 13 9.03 70.40 -19.45
CA ARG A 13 9.80 69.22 -19.86
C ARG A 13 10.40 68.61 -18.58
N HIS A 14 9.86 67.48 -18.14
CA HIS A 14 10.56 66.63 -17.18
C HIS A 14 11.72 65.91 -17.89
N PRO A 15 12.93 65.89 -17.32
CA PRO A 15 14.05 65.16 -17.89
C PRO A 15 13.73 63.67 -17.98
N SER A 16 14.03 63.08 -19.14
CA SER A 16 13.81 61.70 -19.49
C SER A 16 14.54 60.74 -18.56
N ASN A 17 13.81 60.14 -17.62
CA ASN A 17 14.28 59.08 -16.72
C ASN A 17 14.27 57.70 -17.42
N ILE A 18 14.63 57.68 -18.71
CA ILE A 18 14.46 56.52 -19.61
C ILE A 18 15.59 55.50 -19.42
N GLY A 19 16.81 55.94 -19.08
CA GLY A 19 17.94 55.02 -18.84
C GLY A 19 17.85 54.23 -17.54
N ARG A 20 17.33 54.83 -16.46
CA ARG A 20 17.36 54.23 -15.12
C ARG A 20 16.28 53.16 -14.91
N ARG A 21 15.11 53.32 -15.55
CA ARG A 21 14.03 52.32 -15.52
C ARG A 21 14.37 51.08 -16.35
N SER A 22 15.05 51.26 -17.49
CA SER A 22 15.44 50.16 -18.37
C SER A 22 16.45 49.21 -17.72
N VAL A 23 17.48 49.75 -17.05
CA VAL A 23 18.49 48.93 -16.35
C VAL A 23 17.90 48.16 -15.17
N VAL A 24 17.00 48.78 -14.40
CA VAL A 24 16.32 48.12 -13.27
C VAL A 24 15.42 46.98 -13.77
N LEU A 25 14.66 47.19 -14.85
CA LEU A 25 13.81 46.15 -15.42
C LEU A 25 14.63 44.98 -15.99
N THR A 26 15.76 45.26 -16.66
CA THR A 26 16.66 44.20 -17.14
C THR A 26 17.32 43.44 -16.00
N LEU A 27 17.72 44.11 -14.91
CA LEU A 27 18.30 43.44 -13.74
C LEU A 27 17.26 42.55 -13.05
N CYS A 28 16.03 43.05 -12.86
CA CYS A 28 14.94 42.28 -12.27
C CYS A 28 14.57 41.05 -13.11
N SER A 29 14.58 41.18 -14.45
CA SER A 29 14.27 40.04 -15.33
C SER A 29 15.38 38.98 -15.33
N LEU A 30 16.65 39.38 -15.26
CA LEU A 30 17.78 38.44 -15.15
C LEU A 30 17.79 37.70 -13.81
N ILE A 31 17.47 38.41 -12.72
CA ILE A 31 17.31 37.80 -11.39
C ILE A 31 16.15 36.80 -11.40
N GLY A 32 15.01 37.16 -12.00
CA GLY A 32 13.86 36.26 -12.13
C GLY A 32 14.17 34.98 -12.92
N LEU A 33 14.89 35.10 -14.04
CA LEU A 33 15.32 33.93 -14.84
C LEU A 33 16.34 33.06 -14.09
N LEU A 34 17.24 33.65 -13.31
CA LEU A 34 18.16 32.91 -12.44
C LEU A 34 17.41 32.14 -11.35
N PHE A 35 16.41 32.76 -10.71
CA PHE A 35 15.58 32.08 -9.72
C PHE A 35 14.76 30.94 -10.32
N ILE A 36 14.17 31.12 -11.51
CA ILE A 36 13.45 30.03 -12.21
C ILE A 36 14.41 28.90 -12.58
N GLY A 37 15.61 29.22 -13.10
CA GLY A 37 16.65 28.24 -13.40
C GLY A 37 17.11 27.45 -12.17
N ILE A 38 17.30 28.12 -11.02
CA ILE A 38 17.64 27.46 -9.75
C ILE A 38 16.50 26.58 -9.24
N VAL A 39 15.23 26.99 -9.41
CA VAL A 39 14.07 26.17 -9.01
C VAL A 39 13.94 24.92 -9.89
N VAL A 40 14.11 25.05 -11.21
CA VAL A 40 14.07 23.91 -12.15
C VAL A 40 15.26 22.97 -11.92
N LEU A 41 16.47 23.50 -11.73
CA LEU A 41 17.66 22.70 -11.42
C LEU A 41 17.58 22.02 -10.04
N ARG A 42 16.87 22.63 -9.07
CA ARG A 42 16.57 21.99 -7.78
C ARG A 42 15.50 20.90 -7.92
N GLN A 43 14.52 21.06 -8.80
CA GLN A 43 13.51 20.02 -9.05
C GLN A 43 14.13 18.74 -9.66
N ASP A 44 15.16 18.86 -10.51
CA ASP A 44 15.82 17.69 -11.11
C ASP A 44 16.83 16.97 -10.19
N ILE A 45 17.34 17.61 -9.13
CA ILE A 45 18.37 17.01 -8.25
C ILE A 45 17.79 16.47 -6.92
N THR A 46 16.57 16.81 -6.54
CA THR A 46 15.95 16.31 -5.29
C THR A 46 14.90 15.20 -5.48
N GLY A 47 14.76 14.67 -6.70
CA GLY A 47 13.80 13.61 -7.03
C GLY A 47 14.29 12.18 -6.77
N VAL A 48 15.40 11.96 -6.05
CA VAL A 48 15.66 10.65 -5.43
C VAL A 48 14.75 10.58 -4.21
N TYR A 49 13.53 10.09 -4.41
CA TYR A 49 12.61 9.73 -3.34
C TYR A 49 13.31 8.69 -2.46
N LYS A 50 14.02 9.15 -1.44
CA LYS A 50 14.39 8.33 -0.29
C LYS A 50 13.08 7.76 0.22
N CYS A 51 12.86 6.46 0.05
CA CYS A 51 11.79 5.74 0.73
C CYS A 51 11.93 6.01 2.21
N LYS A 52 11.14 6.96 2.73
CA LYS A 52 10.91 7.10 4.17
C LYS A 52 10.34 5.75 4.60
N HIS A 53 11.04 5.08 5.51
CA HIS A 53 10.67 3.82 6.14
C HIS A 53 9.15 3.65 6.24
N SER A 54 8.54 2.99 5.25
CA SER A 54 7.25 2.37 5.43
C SER A 54 7.43 1.27 6.46
N LYS A 55 6.50 1.17 7.40
CA LYS A 55 6.51 0.02 8.33
C LYS A 55 6.41 -1.25 7.47
N PRO A 56 7.19 -2.30 7.79
CA PRO A 56 7.11 -3.54 7.05
C PRO A 56 5.69 -4.09 7.09
N ILE A 57 5.22 -4.51 5.93
CA ILE A 57 3.90 -5.09 5.71
C ILE A 57 3.91 -6.59 6.02
N SER A 58 5.04 -7.25 5.77
CA SER A 58 5.21 -8.66 6.03
C SER A 58 5.39 -8.94 7.51
N VAL A 59 4.75 -10.02 7.97
CA VAL A 59 4.78 -10.42 9.38
C VAL A 59 5.06 -11.91 9.50
N SER A 60 5.88 -12.29 10.48
CA SER A 60 6.13 -13.69 10.86
C SER A 60 5.42 -14.02 12.17
N VAL A 61 4.73 -15.15 12.23
CA VAL A 61 4.03 -15.61 13.44
C VAL A 61 4.62 -16.93 13.91
N VAL A 62 5.20 -16.92 15.10
CA VAL A 62 5.73 -18.10 15.80
C VAL A 62 4.71 -18.53 16.85
N TRP A 63 4.30 -19.80 16.83
CA TRP A 63 3.41 -20.38 17.84
C TRP A 63 4.23 -21.33 18.73
N ASP A 64 4.35 -21.02 20.02
CA ASP A 64 5.03 -21.92 20.95
C ASP A 64 4.29 -23.26 21.04
N ARG A 65 5.01 -24.35 20.80
CA ARG A 65 4.51 -25.73 20.92
C ARG A 65 4.80 -26.25 22.33
N SER A 66 4.10 -25.72 23.32
CA SER A 66 4.16 -26.20 24.71
C SER A 66 2.75 -26.25 25.28
N GLY A 67 2.35 -27.41 25.79
CA GLY A 67 0.98 -27.73 26.16
C GLY A 67 0.44 -27.01 27.40
N GLY A 68 -0.89 -27.02 27.49
CA GLY A 68 -1.63 -26.97 28.75
C GLY A 68 -1.42 -25.72 29.61
N SER A 69 -1.92 -24.58 29.15
CA SER A 69 -2.62 -23.64 30.04
C SER A 69 -3.72 -22.97 29.22
N SER A 70 -4.88 -22.84 29.84
CA SER A 70 -5.99 -21.99 29.45
C SER A 70 -5.59 -20.51 29.50
N ASP A 71 -4.54 -20.14 28.77
CA ASP A 71 -4.20 -18.75 28.53
C ASP A 71 -4.90 -18.39 27.24
N LEU A 72 -6.22 -18.20 27.38
CA LEU A 72 -6.92 -17.21 26.58
C LEU A 72 -5.99 -16.01 26.51
N VAL A 73 -5.49 -15.74 25.30
CA VAL A 73 -4.71 -14.55 24.96
C VAL A 73 -5.33 -13.41 25.73
N SER A 74 -4.55 -12.85 26.66
CA SER A 74 -4.95 -11.70 27.46
C SER A 74 -5.64 -10.71 26.52
N GLU A 75 -6.93 -10.48 26.75
CA GLU A 75 -7.74 -9.39 26.15
C GLU A 75 -7.21 -8.03 26.64
N GLY A 76 -5.89 -7.82 26.55
CA GLY A 76 -5.26 -6.53 26.73
C GLY A 76 -5.05 -5.94 25.36
N ASP A 77 -6.03 -5.15 24.91
CA ASP A 77 -5.94 -4.01 23.97
C ASP A 77 -4.62 -3.86 23.17
N GLN A 78 -4.22 -4.90 22.45
CA GLN A 78 -3.24 -4.76 21.40
C GLN A 78 -4.03 -4.23 20.22
N ASN A 79 -3.75 -2.99 19.85
CA ASN A 79 -4.42 -2.23 18.81
C ASN A 79 -4.23 -2.91 17.44
N ARG A 80 -4.99 -3.99 17.19
CA ARG A 80 -4.93 -4.81 15.98
C ARG A 80 -5.23 -3.94 14.77
N HIS A 81 -4.59 -4.23 13.64
CA HIS A 81 -4.78 -3.40 12.45
C HIS A 81 -6.20 -3.58 11.89
N LYS A 82 -6.99 -2.51 11.90
CA LYS A 82 -8.39 -2.55 11.50
C LYS A 82 -8.55 -2.48 9.98
N VAL A 83 -9.24 -3.46 9.40
CA VAL A 83 -9.58 -3.54 7.97
C VAL A 83 -10.98 -4.14 7.80
N MET A 84 -11.61 -3.98 6.63
CA MET A 84 -12.89 -4.65 6.36
C MET A 84 -12.69 -6.15 6.08
N GLY A 85 -11.59 -6.50 5.41
CA GLY A 85 -11.30 -7.89 5.05
C GLY A 85 -9.80 -8.18 5.01
N PHE A 86 -9.39 -9.35 5.52
CA PHE A 86 -8.03 -9.85 5.33
C PHE A 86 -8.03 -10.99 4.31
N VAL A 87 -7.36 -10.81 3.18
CA VAL A 87 -7.23 -11.79 2.09
C VAL A 87 -5.89 -12.50 2.19
N GLY A 88 -5.94 -13.76 2.63
CA GLY A 88 -4.80 -14.66 2.66
C GLY A 88 -4.73 -15.54 1.41
N ILE A 89 -3.73 -15.31 0.56
CA ILE A 89 -3.47 -16.06 -0.67
C ILE A 89 -2.56 -17.24 -0.35
N GLN A 90 -3.09 -18.45 -0.33
CA GLN A 90 -2.38 -19.68 -0.02
C GLN A 90 -1.39 -20.02 -1.14
N THR A 91 -0.11 -20.02 -0.82
CA THR A 91 0.97 -20.28 -1.79
C THR A 91 2.06 -21.17 -1.21
N GLY A 92 2.92 -21.75 -2.05
CA GLY A 92 4.00 -22.63 -1.59
C GLY A 92 5.34 -22.36 -2.29
N PHE A 93 6.37 -23.12 -1.92
CA PHE A 93 7.71 -22.97 -2.49
C PHE A 93 7.78 -23.27 -3.99
N ALA A 94 6.89 -24.13 -4.52
CA ALA A 94 6.80 -24.39 -5.96
C ALA A 94 6.06 -23.27 -6.75
N SER A 95 5.45 -22.30 -6.06
CA SER A 95 4.54 -21.32 -6.66
C SER A 95 5.15 -19.95 -6.93
N ALA A 96 6.48 -19.80 -6.94
CA ALA A 96 7.13 -18.51 -7.22
C ALA A 96 6.68 -17.88 -8.55
N GLY A 97 6.47 -18.70 -9.59
CA GLY A 97 5.91 -18.26 -10.86
C GLY A 97 4.48 -17.72 -10.74
N ARG A 98 3.63 -18.37 -9.94
CA ARG A 98 2.24 -17.93 -9.70
C ARG A 98 2.19 -16.60 -8.95
N ARG A 99 2.98 -16.45 -7.87
CA ARG A 99 3.09 -15.17 -7.15
C ARG A 99 3.51 -14.04 -8.07
N ARG A 100 4.50 -14.27 -8.94
CA ARG A 100 4.92 -13.30 -9.96
C ARG A 100 3.79 -12.93 -10.93
N SER A 101 2.97 -13.89 -11.34
CA SER A 101 1.81 -13.64 -12.22
C SER A 101 0.73 -12.82 -11.52
N LEU A 102 0.41 -13.13 -10.26
CA LEU A 102 -0.50 -12.36 -9.42
C LEU A 102 -0.01 -10.91 -9.29
N ARG A 103 1.30 -10.75 -9.05
CA ARG A 103 2.00 -9.47 -8.95
C ARG A 103 1.89 -8.57 -10.19
N LYS A 104 1.87 -9.20 -11.36
CA LYS A 104 1.76 -8.53 -12.66
C LYS A 104 0.31 -8.27 -13.09
N THR A 105 -0.67 -8.72 -12.30
CA THR A 105 -2.08 -8.66 -12.68
C THR A 105 -2.93 -7.94 -11.66
N TRP A 106 -3.42 -8.62 -10.62
CA TRP A 106 -4.46 -8.09 -9.74
C TRP A 106 -3.98 -7.72 -8.32
N MET A 107 -2.73 -8.03 -7.96
CA MET A 107 -2.13 -7.67 -6.68
C MET A 107 -0.80 -6.94 -6.95
N PRO A 108 -0.73 -5.60 -6.94
CA PRO A 108 0.49 -4.88 -7.30
C PRO A 108 1.73 -5.32 -6.50
N SER A 109 2.87 -5.42 -7.18
CA SER A 109 4.15 -5.81 -6.54
C SER A 109 4.83 -4.70 -5.76
N ASP A 110 4.59 -3.44 -6.12
CA ASP A 110 5.22 -2.33 -5.44
C ASP A 110 4.40 -1.94 -4.21
N HIS A 111 5.10 -1.61 -3.13
CA HIS A 111 4.51 -1.26 -1.84
C HIS A 111 3.44 -0.16 -1.96
N GLN A 112 3.68 0.85 -2.80
CA GLN A 112 2.75 1.96 -2.97
C GLN A 112 1.48 1.54 -3.72
N GLY A 113 1.62 0.74 -4.77
CA GLY A 113 0.51 0.16 -5.53
C GLY A 113 -0.33 -0.76 -4.66
N LEU A 114 0.31 -1.61 -3.85
CA LEU A 114 -0.38 -2.48 -2.91
C LEU A 114 -1.13 -1.65 -1.87
N GLN A 115 -0.47 -0.70 -1.21
CA GLN A 115 -1.11 0.18 -0.23
C GLN A 115 -2.33 0.92 -0.81
N ARG A 116 -2.22 1.48 -2.03
CA ARG A 116 -3.36 2.12 -2.70
C ARG A 116 -4.52 1.15 -2.95
N LEU A 117 -4.21 -0.09 -3.35
CA LEU A 117 -5.23 -1.12 -3.53
C LEU A 117 -5.93 -1.42 -2.20
N GLU A 118 -5.18 -1.57 -1.12
CA GLU A 118 -5.70 -1.86 0.21
C GLU A 118 -6.57 -0.73 0.74
N GLU A 119 -6.10 0.52 0.64
CA GLU A 119 -6.85 1.71 1.03
C GLU A 119 -8.14 1.87 0.20
N ALA A 120 -8.07 1.65 -1.11
CA ALA A 120 -9.23 1.79 -1.99
C ALA A 120 -10.30 0.70 -1.78
N THR A 121 -9.90 -0.48 -1.34
CA THR A 121 -10.81 -1.63 -1.19
C THR A 121 -11.21 -1.90 0.26
N GLY A 122 -10.48 -1.37 1.23
CA GLY A 122 -10.60 -1.74 2.65
C GLY A 122 -10.10 -3.16 2.96
N LEU A 123 -9.36 -3.78 2.03
CA LEU A 123 -8.89 -5.16 2.14
C LEU A 123 -7.36 -5.19 2.34
N ALA A 124 -6.86 -6.04 3.22
CA ALA A 124 -5.43 -6.37 3.28
C ALA A 124 -5.13 -7.62 2.46
N PHE A 125 -4.01 -7.67 1.73
CA PHE A 125 -3.61 -8.82 0.91
C PHE A 125 -2.24 -9.35 1.29
N ARG A 126 -2.15 -10.61 1.70
CA ARG A 126 -0.86 -11.25 2.01
C ARG A 126 -0.75 -12.62 1.37
N PHE A 127 0.44 -12.94 0.86
CA PHE A 127 0.80 -14.32 0.53
C PHE A 127 1.03 -15.11 1.81
N ILE A 128 0.30 -16.21 1.98
CA ILE A 128 0.38 -17.08 3.15
C ILE A 128 1.26 -18.27 2.82
N ILE A 129 2.40 -18.34 3.49
CA ILE A 129 3.40 -19.40 3.29
C ILE A 129 4.00 -19.82 4.62
N GLY A 130 4.23 -21.12 4.78
CA GLY A 130 4.98 -21.69 5.89
C GLY A 130 6.49 -21.69 5.64
N LYS A 131 7.20 -22.53 6.39
CA LYS A 131 8.64 -22.78 6.28
C LYS A 131 8.94 -24.11 5.63
N THR A 132 10.18 -24.30 5.18
CA THR A 132 10.71 -25.60 4.74
C THR A 132 12.05 -25.86 5.39
N LYS A 133 12.46 -27.13 5.48
CA LYS A 133 13.80 -27.53 5.94
C LYS A 133 14.90 -27.27 4.90
N ASP A 134 14.51 -27.08 3.65
CA ASP A 134 15.43 -26.75 2.55
C ASP A 134 15.95 -25.31 2.71
N SER A 135 17.23 -25.18 3.06
CA SER A 135 17.87 -23.90 3.31
C SER A 135 17.96 -23.02 2.07
N SER A 136 18.09 -23.61 0.87
CA SER A 136 18.14 -22.88 -0.40
C SER A 136 16.80 -22.23 -0.68
N LYS A 137 15.71 -23.00 -0.58
CA LYS A 137 14.34 -22.49 -0.77
C LYS A 137 13.97 -21.43 0.27
N MET A 138 14.40 -21.60 1.52
CA MET A 138 14.22 -20.57 2.55
C MET A 138 15.02 -19.30 2.25
N ALA A 139 16.22 -19.40 1.68
CA ALA A 139 17.01 -18.23 1.28
C ALA A 139 16.36 -17.49 0.10
N GLU A 140 15.82 -18.22 -0.88
CA GLU A 140 15.05 -17.64 -1.99
C GLU A 140 13.80 -16.91 -1.49
N LEU A 141 13.04 -17.52 -0.57
CA LEU A 141 11.86 -16.88 0.03
C LEU A 141 12.24 -15.60 0.79
N ARG A 142 13.33 -15.59 1.56
CA ARG A 142 13.78 -14.38 2.28
C ARG A 142 14.08 -13.23 1.33
N ARG A 143 14.76 -13.51 0.21
CA ARG A 143 15.00 -12.49 -0.84
C ARG A 143 13.70 -11.96 -1.42
N GLU A 144 12.74 -12.83 -1.67
CA GLU A 144 11.43 -12.41 -2.19
C GLU A 144 10.65 -11.56 -1.18
N VAL A 145 10.70 -11.90 0.12
CA VAL A 145 10.11 -11.10 1.20
C VAL A 145 10.76 -9.73 1.29
N GLU A 146 12.10 -9.66 1.23
CA GLU A 146 12.84 -8.40 1.22
C GLU A 146 12.53 -7.53 -0.01
N GLU A 147 12.25 -8.14 -1.16
CA GLU A 147 11.94 -7.44 -2.40
C GLU A 147 10.52 -6.86 -2.42
N TYR A 148 9.51 -7.63 -2.00
CA TYR A 148 8.10 -7.27 -2.19
C TYR A 148 7.35 -6.91 -0.91
N ASP A 149 7.82 -7.38 0.25
CA ASP A 149 7.21 -7.12 1.55
C ASP A 149 5.69 -7.43 1.62
N ASP A 150 5.22 -8.49 0.98
CA ASP A 150 3.79 -8.82 0.84
C ASP A 150 3.38 -10.19 1.43
N PHE A 151 4.12 -10.70 2.43
CA PHE A 151 3.93 -12.05 2.99
C PHE A 151 3.42 -12.07 4.43
N LEU A 152 2.66 -13.12 4.76
CA LEU A 152 2.46 -13.58 6.13
C LEU A 152 3.12 -14.94 6.28
N LEU A 153 4.20 -14.97 7.05
CA LEU A 153 5.05 -16.15 7.27
C LEU A 153 4.53 -16.92 8.48
N LEU A 154 4.14 -18.18 8.26
CA LEU A 154 3.65 -19.07 9.29
C LEU A 154 4.75 -19.99 9.80
N ASP A 155 4.82 -20.19 11.12
CA ASP A 155 5.71 -21.18 11.72
C ASP A 155 5.19 -22.63 11.60
N ILE A 156 4.92 -23.06 10.36
CA ILE A 156 4.48 -24.41 10.02
C ILE A 156 5.27 -24.94 8.83
N GLU A 157 5.68 -26.21 8.88
CA GLU A 157 6.37 -26.85 7.76
C GLU A 157 5.40 -27.10 6.59
N GLU A 158 5.74 -26.61 5.40
CA GLU A 158 4.97 -26.78 4.16
C GLU A 158 5.00 -28.22 3.66
N GLU A 159 3.85 -28.88 3.74
CA GLU A 159 3.61 -30.21 3.18
C GLU A 159 2.16 -30.30 2.70
N TYR A 160 1.91 -31.03 1.63
CA TYR A 160 0.56 -31.18 1.07
C TYR A 160 -0.42 -31.80 2.10
N SER A 161 0.03 -32.79 2.87
CA SER A 161 -0.74 -33.40 3.96
C SER A 161 -1.07 -32.42 5.09
N LYS A 162 -0.37 -31.29 5.19
CA LYS A 162 -0.52 -30.28 6.24
C LYS A 162 -1.32 -29.06 5.82
N LEU A 163 -1.92 -29.04 4.62
CA LEU A 163 -2.76 -27.93 4.15
C LEU A 163 -3.91 -27.55 5.11
N PRO A 164 -4.60 -28.49 5.79
CA PRO A 164 -5.59 -28.12 6.80
C PRO A 164 -4.98 -27.37 8.00
N TYR A 165 -3.81 -27.81 8.48
CA TYR A 165 -3.10 -27.14 9.57
C TYR A 165 -2.60 -25.76 9.15
N LYS A 166 -2.14 -25.60 7.92
CA LYS A 166 -1.78 -24.30 7.35
C LYS A 166 -2.98 -23.36 7.32
N THR A 167 -4.14 -23.86 6.88
CA THR A 167 -5.38 -23.07 6.85
C THR A 167 -5.79 -22.62 8.26
N LEU A 168 -5.71 -23.51 9.25
CA LEU A 168 -5.98 -23.16 10.64
C LEU A 168 -4.97 -22.13 11.18
N ALA A 169 -3.68 -22.33 10.92
CA ALA A 169 -2.61 -21.41 11.33
C ALA A 169 -2.78 -20.02 10.69
N PHE A 170 -3.18 -19.97 9.42
CA PHE A 170 -3.55 -18.74 8.72
C PHE A 170 -4.65 -17.98 9.45
N PHE A 171 -5.79 -18.62 9.73
CA PHE A 171 -6.90 -17.91 10.40
C PHE A 171 -6.53 -17.44 11.81
N LYS A 172 -5.77 -18.24 12.57
CA LYS A 172 -5.25 -17.83 13.89
C LYS A 172 -4.34 -16.61 13.79
N ALA A 173 -3.39 -16.62 12.85
CA ALA A 173 -2.45 -15.54 12.64
C ALA A 173 -3.15 -14.25 12.18
N ALA A 174 -4.04 -14.37 11.19
CA ALA A 174 -4.80 -13.23 10.70
C ALA A 174 -5.66 -12.60 11.79
N TYR A 175 -6.35 -13.42 12.61
CA TYR A 175 -7.16 -12.93 13.74
C TYR A 175 -6.33 -12.24 14.83
N ALA A 176 -5.12 -12.74 15.10
CA ALA A 176 -4.22 -12.13 16.09
C ALA A 176 -3.68 -10.76 15.62
N LEU A 177 -3.47 -10.59 14.31
CA LEU A 177 -2.83 -9.39 13.75
C LEU A 177 -3.83 -8.32 13.28
N TYR A 178 -4.99 -8.72 12.79
CA TYR A 178 -5.97 -7.83 12.16
C TYR A 178 -7.30 -7.87 12.90
N ASP A 179 -7.91 -6.70 13.08
CA ASP A 179 -9.31 -6.55 13.47
C ASP A 179 -10.11 -6.44 12.18
N SER A 180 -10.65 -7.56 11.71
CA SER A 180 -11.31 -7.66 10.41
C SER A 180 -12.69 -8.30 10.51
N ASP A 181 -13.67 -7.75 9.78
CA ASP A 181 -15.02 -8.30 9.68
C ASP A 181 -15.02 -9.63 8.90
N PHE A 182 -14.11 -9.75 7.91
CA PHE A 182 -13.98 -10.94 7.08
C PHE A 182 -12.53 -11.44 7.01
N TYR A 183 -12.37 -12.77 7.00
CA TYR A 183 -11.10 -13.43 6.69
C TYR A 183 -11.32 -14.31 5.46
N VAL A 184 -10.61 -14.00 4.38
CA VAL A 184 -10.78 -14.60 3.07
C VAL A 184 -9.58 -15.49 2.75
N LYS A 185 -9.83 -16.77 2.50
CA LYS A 185 -8.84 -17.70 1.93
C LYS A 185 -8.98 -17.69 0.40
N ALA A 186 -7.89 -17.40 -0.29
CA ALA A 186 -7.78 -17.55 -1.74
C ALA A 186 -6.61 -18.49 -2.06
N ASP A 187 -6.65 -19.18 -3.20
CA ASP A 187 -5.51 -19.97 -3.69
C ASP A 187 -4.70 -19.12 -4.70
N ASP A 188 -3.45 -19.51 -4.98
CA ASP A 188 -2.55 -18.73 -5.84
C ASP A 188 -2.71 -18.98 -7.36
N ASP A 189 -3.68 -19.80 -7.76
CA ASP A 189 -4.03 -20.11 -9.15
C ASP A 189 -5.40 -19.58 -9.59
N ILE A 190 -5.93 -18.58 -8.87
CA ILE A 190 -7.14 -17.86 -9.26
C ILE A 190 -6.84 -16.43 -9.71
N TYR A 191 -7.81 -15.86 -10.43
CA TYR A 191 -7.87 -14.43 -10.68
C TYR A 191 -8.95 -13.80 -9.79
N LEU A 192 -8.54 -12.92 -8.86
CA LEU A 192 -9.46 -12.21 -7.99
C LEU A 192 -9.74 -10.81 -8.56
N ARG A 193 -10.95 -10.30 -8.33
CA ARG A 193 -11.32 -8.90 -8.60
C ARG A 193 -11.48 -8.15 -7.26
N PRO A 194 -10.44 -7.47 -6.75
CA PRO A 194 -10.48 -6.80 -5.45
C PRO A 194 -11.63 -5.81 -5.28
N ASP A 195 -11.93 -5.04 -6.33
CA ASP A 195 -13.06 -4.08 -6.37
C ASP A 195 -14.40 -4.77 -6.10
N ARG A 196 -14.60 -5.95 -6.70
CA ARG A 196 -15.86 -6.70 -6.58
C ARG A 196 -15.95 -7.48 -5.30
N LEU A 197 -14.82 -7.99 -4.82
CA LEU A 197 -14.75 -8.59 -3.50
C LEU A 197 -15.10 -7.56 -2.42
N SER A 198 -14.51 -6.37 -2.49
CA SER A 198 -14.80 -5.27 -1.55
C SER A 198 -16.30 -4.94 -1.50
N LEU A 199 -16.93 -4.72 -2.66
CA LEU A 199 -18.37 -4.48 -2.75
C LEU A 199 -19.23 -5.65 -2.23
N LEU A 200 -18.80 -6.89 -2.48
CA LEU A 200 -19.49 -8.07 -1.96
C LEU A 200 -19.43 -8.11 -0.43
N LEU A 201 -18.27 -7.81 0.17
CA LEU A 201 -18.07 -7.87 1.62
C LEU A 201 -18.82 -6.72 2.32
N ALA A 202 -18.77 -5.51 1.78
CA ALA A 202 -19.45 -4.32 2.32
C ALA A 202 -20.99 -4.41 2.34
N LYS A 203 -21.58 -5.39 1.64
CA LYS A 203 -23.04 -5.58 1.63
C LYS A 203 -23.57 -5.88 3.03
N GLU A 204 -24.58 -5.14 3.47
CA GLU A 204 -25.24 -5.37 4.75
C GLU A 204 -25.88 -6.77 4.82
N ARG A 205 -25.79 -7.40 6.01
CA ARG A 205 -26.33 -8.73 6.27
C ARG A 205 -26.99 -8.74 7.64
N HIS A 206 -28.14 -9.41 7.72
CA HIS A 206 -28.88 -9.54 8.98
C HIS A 206 -28.21 -10.47 10.01
N HIS A 207 -27.28 -11.33 9.57
CA HIS A 207 -26.60 -12.29 10.44
C HIS A 207 -25.09 -12.04 10.45
N THR A 208 -24.50 -12.00 11.64
CA THR A 208 -23.07 -11.73 11.83
C THR A 208 -22.19 -12.93 11.43
N GLN A 209 -22.70 -14.16 11.56
CA GLN A 209 -21.99 -15.37 11.17
C GLN A 209 -22.23 -15.69 9.69
N THR A 210 -21.46 -15.04 8.81
CA THR A 210 -21.57 -15.25 7.36
C THR A 210 -20.38 -16.06 6.85
N TYR A 211 -20.67 -17.16 6.14
CA TYR A 211 -19.69 -17.89 5.32
C TYR A 211 -20.06 -17.74 3.84
N LEU A 212 -19.12 -17.24 3.02
CA LEU A 212 -19.33 -16.98 1.60
C LEU A 212 -18.42 -17.88 0.76
N GLY A 213 -18.99 -18.47 -0.29
CA GLY A 213 -18.22 -19.23 -1.26
C GLY A 213 -19.12 -20.05 -2.18
N CYS A 214 -18.51 -20.62 -3.21
CA CYS A 214 -19.17 -21.61 -4.07
C CYS A 214 -19.25 -22.93 -3.30
N MET A 215 -20.36 -23.13 -2.57
CA MET A 215 -20.59 -24.35 -1.81
C MET A 215 -20.88 -25.51 -2.78
N LYS A 216 -19.99 -26.50 -2.82
CA LYS A 216 -20.28 -27.78 -3.48
C LYS A 216 -21.17 -28.61 -2.55
N LYS A 217 -22.29 -29.09 -3.07
CA LYS A 217 -23.16 -30.08 -2.41
C LYS A 217 -23.00 -31.42 -3.14
N GLY A 218 -22.77 -32.50 -2.41
CA GLY A 218 -22.64 -33.85 -2.94
C GLY A 218 -21.98 -34.83 -1.95
N PRO A 219 -22.10 -36.14 -2.15
CA PRO A 219 -21.40 -37.12 -1.33
C PRO A 219 -19.87 -36.95 -1.49
N ALA A 220 -19.15 -37.18 -0.38
CA ALA A 220 -17.69 -37.17 -0.31
C ALA A 220 -17.09 -38.39 -1.02
#